data_AF-A0A010RLU3-F1
#
_entry.id   AF-A0A010RLU3-F1
#
_cell.length_a   1.000
_cell.length_b   1.000
_cell.length_c   1.000
_cell.angle_alpha   90.00
_cell.angle_beta   90.00
_cell.angle_gamma   90.00
#
_symmetry.space_group_name_H-M   'P 1'
#
loop_
_entity.id
_entity.type
_entity.pdbx_description
1 polymer ?
#
loop_
_entity_poly.entity_id
_entity_poly.type
_entity_poly.pdbx_seq_one_letter_code
_entity_poly.pdbx_strand_id
1 'polypeptide(L)'
;MKSCGIAGFSVPPSLLTLREELNSYARDTKWSFTGLVVGIVNLRAYIQGLAWGAACPKMVLRRAKILDEHMALVEKRLQRLWKATRTFTISYNPLIFGRYDDIYPSHHATQVPNAVRMMRLELNSIILHVGHNEEHVIKS
;
A
#
# COMPACT_ATOMS: atom_id res chain seq x y z
N MET A 1 -22.68 9.17 7.37
CA MET A 1 -21.47 8.32 7.25
C MET A 1 -20.62 8.89 6.12
N LYS A 2 -19.57 9.68 6.44
CA LYS A 2 -18.73 10.32 5.42
C LYS A 2 -17.74 9.28 4.92
N SER A 3 -17.94 8.79 3.71
CA SER A 3 -16.94 8.03 2.96
C SER A 3 -15.66 8.87 2.91
N CYS A 4 -14.56 8.38 3.51
CA CYS A 4 -13.22 8.91 3.28
C CYS A 4 -12.73 8.45 1.89
N GLY A 5 -13.57 8.68 0.88
CA GLY A 5 -13.42 8.21 -0.48
C GLY A 5 -12.83 9.30 -1.35
N ILE A 6 -11.58 9.67 -1.11
CA ILE A 6 -10.77 10.28 -2.17
C ILE A 6 -9.98 9.15 -2.82
N ALA A 7 -10.59 8.50 -3.80
CA ALA A 7 -9.88 7.59 -4.70
C ALA A 7 -10.60 7.59 -6.05
N GLY A 8 -10.25 8.57 -6.88
CA GLY A 8 -10.68 8.61 -8.28
C GLY A 8 -9.93 9.61 -9.15
N PHE A 9 -9.36 10.64 -8.55
CA PHE A 9 -8.55 11.61 -9.27
C PHE A 9 -7.07 11.27 -9.14
N SER A 10 -6.32 11.43 -10.23
CA SER A 10 -4.87 11.39 -10.20
C SER A 10 -4.33 12.54 -9.37
N VAL A 11 -3.13 12.35 -8.82
CA VAL A 11 -2.39 13.42 -8.17
C VAL A 11 -2.15 14.54 -9.19
N PRO A 12 -2.48 15.81 -8.87
CA PRO A 12 -2.26 16.94 -9.76
C PRO A 12 -0.80 17.02 -10.25
N PRO A 13 -0.55 17.35 -11.53
CA PRO A 13 0.81 17.47 -12.07
C PRO A 13 1.72 18.40 -11.27
N SER A 14 1.18 19.53 -10.77
CA SER A 14 1.94 20.47 -9.94
C SER A 14 2.49 19.84 -8.65
N LEU A 15 1.74 18.93 -8.03
CA LEU A 15 2.19 18.21 -6.84
C LEU A 15 3.22 17.13 -7.18
N LEU A 16 3.15 16.55 -8.39
CA LEU A 16 4.18 15.63 -8.88
C LEU A 16 5.49 16.38 -9.15
N THR A 17 5.43 17.53 -9.81
CA THR A 17 6.60 18.39 -10.05
C THR A 17 7.24 18.84 -8.73
N LEU A 18 6.46 19.35 -7.79
CA LEU A 18 6.96 19.74 -6.47
C LEU A 18 7.63 18.58 -5.75
N ARG A 19 7.04 17.38 -5.85
CA ARG A 19 7.64 16.17 -5.27
C ARG A 19 8.98 15.85 -5.92
N GLU A 20 9.09 15.95 -7.25
CA GLU A 20 10.32 15.69 -7.98
C GLU A 20 11.44 16.65 -7.57
N GLU A 21 11.13 17.94 -7.42
CA GLU A 21 12.06 18.96 -6.93
C GLU A 21 12.54 18.64 -5.50
N LEU A 22 11.64 18.16 -4.64
CA LEU A 22 11.92 17.79 -3.26
C LEU A 22 12.71 16.48 -3.09
N ASN A 23 12.79 15.63 -4.13
CA ASN A 23 13.53 14.35 -4.05
C ASN A 23 15.02 14.52 -3.72
N SER A 24 15.61 15.66 -4.08
CA SER A 24 17.00 15.95 -3.75
C SER A 24 17.20 16.21 -2.24
N TYR A 25 16.19 16.76 -1.57
CA TYR A 25 16.21 17.19 -0.18
C TYR A 25 15.66 16.15 0.81
N ALA A 26 14.71 15.31 0.38
CA ALA A 26 14.10 14.27 1.21
C ALA A 26 14.39 12.89 0.63
N ARG A 27 15.19 12.07 1.33
CA ARG A 27 15.57 10.71 0.88
C ARG A 27 15.32 9.61 1.92
N ASP A 28 14.59 9.93 2.97
CA ASP A 28 14.30 8.97 4.02
C ASP A 28 13.25 7.92 3.58
N THR A 29 13.03 6.93 4.44
CA THR A 29 12.09 5.83 4.18
C THR A 29 10.64 6.32 4.15
N LYS A 30 10.29 7.37 4.91
CA LYS A 30 8.96 7.97 4.92
C LYS A 30 8.71 8.68 3.58
N TRP A 31 9.68 9.43 3.07
CA TRP A 31 9.60 10.03 1.74
C TRP A 31 9.42 8.98 0.66
N SER A 32 10.22 7.91 0.69
CA SER A 32 10.11 6.79 -0.26
C SER A 32 8.71 6.15 -0.22
N PHE A 33 8.18 5.90 0.99
CA PHE A 33 6.83 5.36 1.17
C PHE A 33 5.75 6.27 0.58
N THR A 34 5.80 7.59 0.84
CA THR A 34 4.82 8.51 0.25
C THR A 34 4.81 8.50 -1.28
N GLY A 35 5.95 8.22 -1.92
CA GLY A 35 6.04 8.09 -3.38
C GLY A 35 5.31 6.86 -3.91
N LEU A 36 5.38 5.75 -3.16
CA LEU A 36 4.62 4.55 -3.48
C LEU A 36 3.12 4.79 -3.31
N VAL A 37 2.71 5.52 -2.27
CA VAL A 37 1.30 5.92 -2.08
C VAL A 37 0.79 6.75 -3.25
N VAL A 38 1.57 7.75 -3.70
CA VAL A 38 1.24 8.55 -4.90
C VAL A 38 1.08 7.66 -6.13
N GLY A 39 1.99 6.69 -6.32
CA GLY A 39 1.91 5.71 -7.40
C GLY A 39 0.63 4.88 -7.36
N ILE A 40 0.23 4.41 -6.18
CA ILE A 40 -1.01 3.64 -5.99
C ILE A 40 -2.25 4.50 -6.27
N VAL A 41 -2.29 5.75 -5.80
CA VAL A 41 -3.39 6.68 -6.08
C VAL A 41 -3.54 6.91 -7.59
N ASN A 42 -2.42 7.17 -8.28
CA ASN A 42 -2.41 7.36 -9.73
C ASN A 42 -2.81 6.08 -10.48
N LEU A 43 -2.43 4.90 -9.98
CA LEU A 43 -2.89 3.63 -10.54
C LEU A 43 -4.40 3.46 -10.39
N ARG A 44 -4.98 3.77 -9.23
CA ARG A 44 -6.44 3.70 -9.01
C ARG A 44 -7.19 4.63 -9.94
N ALA A 45 -6.70 5.86 -10.12
CA ALA A 45 -7.28 6.80 -11.08
C ALA A 45 -7.20 6.26 -12.53
N TYR A 46 -6.05 5.68 -12.92
CA TYR A 46 -5.89 5.08 -14.24
C TYR A 46 -6.82 3.88 -14.48
N ILE A 47 -7.07 3.05 -13.45
CA ILE A 47 -8.00 1.91 -13.50
C ILE A 47 -9.43 2.36 -13.83
N GLN A 48 -9.87 3.53 -13.36
CA GLN A 48 -11.20 4.05 -13.70
C GLN A 48 -11.38 4.27 -15.21
N GLY A 49 -10.29 4.50 -15.94
CA GLY A 49 -10.31 4.57 -17.40
C GLY A 49 -10.57 3.24 -18.11
N LEU A 50 -10.48 2.09 -17.42
CA LEU A 50 -10.69 0.77 -18.04
C LEU A 50 -12.12 0.63 -18.57
N ALA A 51 -13.12 1.09 -17.80
CA ALA A 51 -14.53 1.00 -18.19
C ALA A 51 -14.86 1.79 -19.47
N TRP A 52 -14.03 2.79 -19.80
CA TRP A 52 -14.21 3.70 -20.93
C TRP A 52 -13.20 3.43 -22.06
N GLY A 53 -12.42 2.34 -21.98
CA GLY A 53 -11.36 2.02 -22.94
C GLY A 53 -10.16 2.96 -22.93
N ALA A 54 -10.11 3.91 -21.98
CA ALA A 54 -9.04 4.90 -21.84
C ALA A 54 -7.79 4.36 -21.11
N ALA A 55 -7.87 3.14 -20.58
CA ALA A 55 -6.75 2.46 -19.93
C ALA A 55 -6.50 1.08 -20.56
N CYS A 56 -5.23 0.73 -20.68
CA CYS A 56 -4.78 -0.58 -21.14
C CYS A 56 -4.58 -1.55 -19.94
N PRO A 57 -5.24 -2.72 -19.92
CA PRO A 57 -5.10 -3.69 -18.83
C PRO A 57 -3.65 -4.18 -18.62
N LYS A 58 -2.89 -4.48 -19.69
CA LYS A 58 -1.44 -4.76 -19.62
C LYS A 58 -0.65 -3.68 -18.88
N MET A 59 -0.98 -2.41 -19.11
CA MET A 59 -0.32 -1.28 -18.44
C MET A 59 -0.71 -1.20 -16.96
N VAL A 60 -1.97 -1.48 -16.63
CA VAL A 60 -2.43 -1.59 -15.23
C VAL A 60 -1.66 -2.69 -14.51
N LEU A 61 -1.58 -3.89 -15.11
CA LEU A 61 -0.84 -5.03 -14.54
C LEU A 61 0.64 -4.71 -14.34
N ARG A 62 1.30 -4.13 -15.34
CA ARG A 62 2.71 -3.74 -15.25
C ARG A 62 2.95 -2.75 -14.11
N ARG A 63 2.12 -1.70 -14.02
CA ARG A 63 2.24 -0.68 -12.96
C ARG A 63 1.97 -1.27 -11.57
N ALA A 64 0.96 -2.12 -11.44
CA ALA A 64 0.63 -2.79 -10.18
C ALA A 64 1.77 -3.68 -9.69
N LYS A 65 2.38 -4.48 -10.59
CA LYS A 65 3.53 -5.34 -10.27
C LYS A 65 4.75 -4.53 -9.81
N ILE A 66 5.12 -3.47 -10.54
CA ILE A 66 6.24 -2.59 -10.16
C ILE A 66 6.00 -1.98 -8.76
N LEU A 67 4.78 -1.54 -8.47
CA LEU A 67 4.44 -1.01 -7.16
C LEU A 67 4.51 -2.08 -6.05
N ASP A 68 4.04 -3.31 -6.30
CA ASP A 68 4.13 -4.39 -5.31
C ASP A 68 5.59 -4.78 -5.04
N GLU A 69 6.43 -4.87 -6.08
CA GLU A 69 7.87 -5.14 -5.92
C GLU A 69 8.55 -4.10 -5.02
N HIS A 70 8.29 -2.81 -5.25
CA HIS A 70 8.82 -1.75 -4.39
C HIS A 70 8.25 -1.80 -2.97
N MET A 71 6.97 -2.12 -2.81
CA MET A 71 6.35 -2.26 -1.48
C MET A 71 6.90 -3.47 -0.72
N ALA A 72 7.22 -4.57 -1.41
CA ALA A 72 7.89 -5.73 -0.84
C ALA A 72 9.30 -5.38 -0.33
N LEU A 73 10.03 -4.54 -1.07
CA LEU A 73 11.33 -4.02 -0.61
C LEU A 73 11.20 -3.14 0.64
N VAL A 74 10.17 -2.30 0.71
CA VAL A 74 9.86 -1.50 1.92
C VAL A 74 9.50 -2.42 3.09
N GLU A 75 8.62 -3.40 2.89
CA GLU A 75 8.23 -4.35 3.93
C GLU A 75 9.44 -5.11 4.48
N LYS A 76 10.32 -5.60 3.62
CA LYS A 76 11.55 -6.30 4.02
C LYS A 76 12.45 -5.45 4.91
N ARG A 77 12.52 -4.12 4.66
CA ARG A 77 13.26 -3.19 5.51
C ARG A 77 12.56 -2.96 6.86
N LEU A 78 11.24 -2.87 6.85
CA LEU A 78 10.42 -2.70 8.04
C LEU A 78 10.38 -3.92 8.94
N GLN A 79 10.58 -5.14 8.41
CA GLN A 79 10.50 -6.39 9.16
C GLN A 79 11.40 -6.45 10.41
N ARG A 80 12.46 -5.63 10.46
CA ARG A 80 13.36 -5.53 11.62
C ARG A 80 12.84 -4.66 12.76
N LEU A 81 11.88 -3.77 12.50
CA LEU A 81 11.46 -2.70 13.41
C LEU A 81 10.19 -3.00 14.22
N TRP A 82 9.40 -4.00 13.82
CA TRP A 82 8.05 -4.22 14.33
C TRP A 82 7.90 -5.43 15.27
N LYS A 83 9.01 -6.08 15.65
CA LYS A 83 8.95 -7.26 16.51
C LYS A 83 8.35 -6.91 17.86
N ALA A 84 7.16 -7.41 18.14
CA ALA A 84 6.53 -7.28 19.43
C ALA A 84 7.31 -8.07 20.49
N THR A 85 7.36 -7.53 21.69
CA THR A 85 7.76 -8.27 22.88
C THR A 85 6.49 -8.78 23.53
N ARG A 86 6.30 -10.11 23.51
CA ARG A 86 5.17 -10.72 24.18
C ARG A 86 5.44 -10.78 25.68
N THR A 87 4.55 -10.17 26.46
CA THR A 87 4.54 -10.25 27.92
C THR A 87 3.35 -11.10 28.36
N PHE A 88 3.60 -12.02 29.29
CA PHE A 88 2.55 -12.88 29.84
C PHE A 88 2.08 -12.30 31.16
N THR A 89 0.77 -12.22 31.35
CA THR A 89 0.20 -11.69 32.58
C THR A 89 0.11 -12.78 33.64
N ILE A 90 0.68 -12.51 34.82
CA ILE A 90 0.70 -13.44 35.95
C ILE A 90 -0.71 -13.61 36.56
N SER A 91 -1.48 -12.53 36.61
CA SER A 91 -2.87 -12.51 37.10
C SER A 91 -3.87 -12.45 35.95
N TYR A 92 -5.03 -13.06 36.15
CA TYR A 92 -6.17 -12.91 35.23
C TYR A 92 -6.59 -11.44 35.17
N ASN A 93 -6.65 -10.89 33.95
CA ASN A 93 -7.21 -9.58 33.67
C ASN A 93 -8.32 -9.75 32.63
N PRO A 94 -9.58 -9.39 32.94
CA PRO A 94 -10.71 -9.55 32.01
C PRO A 94 -10.56 -8.71 30.72
N LEU A 95 -9.65 -7.74 30.70
CA LEU A 95 -9.35 -6.91 29.53
C LEU A 95 -8.25 -7.50 28.63
N ILE A 96 -7.59 -8.59 29.04
CA ILE A 96 -6.47 -9.20 28.32
C ILE A 96 -6.87 -10.60 27.85
N PHE A 97 -7.15 -10.70 26.55
CA PHE A 97 -7.46 -11.97 25.90
C PHE A 97 -6.20 -12.84 25.81
N GLY A 98 -6.31 -14.12 26.17
CA GLY A 98 -5.22 -15.09 26.02
C GLY A 98 -4.08 -15.00 27.04
N ARG A 99 -4.19 -14.15 28.09
CA ARG A 99 -3.16 -13.96 29.15
C ARG A 99 -1.80 -13.45 28.65
N TYR A 100 -1.78 -12.78 27.50
CA TYR A 100 -0.58 -12.10 27.02
C TYR A 100 -0.95 -10.80 26.33
N ASP A 101 0.00 -9.87 26.33
CA ASP A 101 -0.04 -8.64 25.55
C ASP A 101 1.24 -8.53 24.70
N ASP A 102 1.07 -8.02 23.49
CA ASP A 102 2.18 -7.80 22.56
C ASP A 102 2.59 -6.32 22.66
N ILE A 103 3.71 -6.05 23.32
CA ILE A 103 4.26 -4.70 23.49
C ILE A 103 5.09 -4.35 22.26
N TYR A 104 4.70 -3.29 21.58
CA TYR A 104 5.42 -2.78 20.42
C TYR A 104 6.35 -1.63 20.82
N PRO A 105 7.53 -1.48 20.16
CA PRO A 105 8.46 -0.39 20.47
C PRO A 105 7.86 1.02 20.28
N SER A 106 6.88 1.15 19.38
CA SER A 106 6.12 2.39 19.17
C SER A 106 4.84 2.13 18.36
N HIS A 107 3.89 3.07 18.38
CA HIS A 107 2.75 3.07 17.45
C HIS A 107 3.19 3.12 15.99
N HIS A 108 4.30 3.81 15.69
CA HIS A 108 4.86 3.86 14.34
C HIS A 108 5.31 2.47 13.86
N ALA A 109 5.90 1.67 14.76
CA ALA A 109 6.37 0.32 14.48
C ALA A 109 5.24 -0.65 14.11
N THR A 110 3.98 -0.37 14.48
CA THR A 110 2.81 -1.16 14.06
C THR A 110 2.08 -0.58 12.86
N GLN A 111 1.86 0.73 12.84
CA GLN A 111 1.04 1.36 11.80
C GLN A 111 1.67 1.30 10.41
N VAL A 112 2.97 1.56 10.30
CA VAL A 112 3.63 1.63 8.99
C VAL A 112 3.71 0.26 8.30
N PRO A 113 4.13 -0.84 8.97
CA PRO A 113 4.08 -2.17 8.36
C PRO A 113 2.65 -2.59 7.96
N ASN A 114 1.65 -2.27 8.79
CA ASN A 114 0.26 -2.58 8.45
C ASN A 114 -0.22 -1.79 7.23
N ALA A 115 0.12 -0.51 7.12
CA ALA A 115 -0.18 0.30 5.95
C ALA A 115 0.45 -0.28 4.67
N VAL A 116 1.71 -0.71 4.76
CA VAL A 116 2.40 -1.37 3.64
C VAL A 116 1.70 -2.65 3.24
N ARG A 117 1.36 -3.53 4.20
CA ARG A 117 0.65 -4.79 3.92
C ARG A 117 -0.73 -4.57 3.32
N MET A 118 -1.50 -3.62 3.84
CA MET A 118 -2.81 -3.27 3.27
C MET A 118 -2.68 -2.82 1.81
N MET A 119 -1.72 -1.95 1.51
CA MET A 119 -1.48 -1.50 0.13
C MET A 119 -1.00 -2.64 -0.78
N ARG A 120 -0.20 -3.59 -0.29
CA ARG A 120 0.17 -4.78 -1.05
C ARG A 120 -1.03 -5.68 -1.32
N LEU A 121 -1.93 -5.86 -0.36
CA LEU A 121 -3.19 -6.60 -0.58
C LEU A 121 -4.05 -5.94 -1.66
N GLU A 122 -4.16 -4.61 -1.66
CA GLU A 122 -4.85 -3.85 -2.71
C GLU A 122 -4.22 -4.07 -4.09
N LEU A 123 -2.89 -3.99 -4.19
CA LEU A 123 -2.16 -4.23 -5.44
C LEU A 123 -2.34 -5.66 -5.94
N ASN A 124 -2.29 -6.65 -5.05
CA ASN A 124 -2.53 -8.05 -5.40
C ASN A 124 -3.98 -8.27 -5.87
N SER A 125 -4.95 -7.62 -5.22
CA SER A 125 -6.35 -7.65 -5.67
C SER A 125 -6.50 -7.10 -7.10
N ILE A 126 -5.84 -5.97 -7.41
CA ILE A 126 -5.81 -5.41 -8.77
C ILE A 126 -5.17 -6.38 -9.76
N ILE A 127 -4.02 -6.97 -9.43
CA ILE A 127 -3.30 -7.91 -10.30
C ILE A 127 -4.16 -9.13 -10.62
N LEU A 128 -4.80 -9.72 -9.60
CA LEU A 128 -5.66 -10.89 -9.77
C LEU A 128 -6.88 -10.55 -10.63
N HIS A 129 -7.57 -9.45 -10.31
CA HIS A 129 -8.81 -9.09 -11.00
C HIS A 129 -8.57 -8.73 -12.47
N VAL A 130 -7.56 -7.90 -12.75
CA VAL A 130 -7.24 -7.48 -14.12
C VAL A 130 -6.62 -8.65 -14.90
N GLY A 131 -5.80 -9.49 -14.25
CA GLY A 131 -5.18 -10.65 -14.87
C GLY A 131 -6.21 -11.68 -15.33
N HIS A 132 -7.19 -12.01 -14.49
CA HIS A 132 -8.30 -12.88 -14.87
C HIS A 132 -9.09 -12.32 -16.07
N ASN A 133 -9.38 -11.02 -16.08
CA ASN A 133 -10.15 -10.41 -17.16
C ASN A 133 -9.39 -10.39 -18.50
N GLU A 134 -8.06 -10.26 -18.51
CA GLU A 134 -7.27 -10.38 -19.75
C GLU A 134 -7.29 -11.81 -20.33
N GLU A 135 -7.22 -12.84 -19.49
CA GLU A 135 -7.26 -14.23 -19.96
C GLU A 135 -8.58 -14.61 -20.63
N HIS A 136 -9.70 -14.01 -20.19
CA HIS A 136 -11.00 -14.22 -20.82
C HIS A 136 -11.12 -13.53 -22.19
N VAL A 137 -10.54 -12.34 -22.37
CA VAL A 137 -10.54 -11.60 -23.65
C VAL A 137 -9.67 -12.28 -24.70
N ILE A 138 -8.61 -12.98 -24.30
CA ILE A 138 -7.73 -13.71 -25.24
C ILE A 138 -8.36 -15.03 -25.71
N LYS A 139 -9.32 -15.58 -24.96
CA LYS A 139 -9.97 -16.88 -25.25
C LYS A 139 -11.33 -16.76 -25.96
N SER A 140 -11.85 -15.54 -26.18
CA SER A 140 -13.08 -15.25 -26.92
C SER A 140 -12.79 -14.78 -28.33
#